data_AF-A0A0Q7T508-F1
#
_entry.id   AF-A0A0Q7T508-F1
#
_cell.length_a   1.000
_cell.length_b   1.000
_cell.length_c   1.000
_cell.angle_alpha   90.00
_cell.angle_beta   90.00
_cell.angle_gamma   90.00
#
_symmetry.space_group_name_H-M   'P 1'
#
loop_
_entity.id
_entity.type
_entity.pdbx_description
1 polymer ?
#
loop_
_entity_poly.entity_id
_entity_poly.type
_entity_poly.pdbx_seq_one_letter_code
_entity_poly.pdbx_strand_id
1 'polypeptide(L)'
;MNFLAVIGDVLWLLALSIMGGASRMAWGKVKDVLVPVLWSPSGRTVWRAPRAVALASLPTFAFLLSLWLLVESRRPLELNVGIILLCVRAILAAIFAVVHLSQVRRALNQLAAEGQIKL
;
A
#
# COMPACT_ATOMS: atom_id res chain seq x y z
N MET A 1 -22.16 -8.37 16.74
CA MET A 1 -21.19 -7.74 15.81
C MET A 1 -20.08 -7.10 16.63
N ASN A 2 -18.81 -7.44 16.38
CA ASN A 2 -17.67 -6.91 17.15
C ASN A 2 -17.29 -5.51 16.62
N PHE A 3 -17.54 -4.47 17.41
CA PHE A 3 -17.25 -3.07 17.05
C PHE A 3 -15.76 -2.85 16.70
N LEU A 4 -14.85 -3.56 17.38
CA LEU A 4 -13.40 -3.47 17.11
C LEU A 4 -13.07 -3.95 15.69
N ALA A 5 -13.73 -5.02 15.22
CA ALA A 5 -13.54 -5.51 13.86
C ALA A 5 -14.00 -4.49 12.81
N VAL A 6 -15.12 -3.80 13.07
CA VAL A 6 -15.65 -2.77 12.17
C VAL A 6 -14.69 -1.59 12.05
N ILE A 7 -14.14 -1.09 13.17
CA ILE A 7 -13.12 -0.03 13.12
C ILE A 7 -11.92 -0.49 12.28
N GLY A 8 -11.45 -1.71 12.53
CA GLY A 8 -10.35 -2.29 11.77
C GLY A 8 -10.66 -2.35 10.27
N ASP A 9 -11.87 -2.69 9.87
CA ASP A 9 -12.28 -2.75 8.45
C ASP A 9 -12.29 -1.36 7.80
N VAL A 10 -12.84 -0.36 8.49
CA VAL A 10 -12.85 1.03 8.01
C VAL A 10 -11.43 1.55 7.76
N LEU A 11 -10.50 1.30 8.69
CA LEU A 11 -9.10 1.72 8.53
C LEU A 11 -8.43 1.08 7.30
N TRP A 12 -8.66 -0.21 7.08
CA TRP A 12 -8.13 -0.91 5.90
C TRP A 12 -8.75 -0.41 4.59
N LEU A 13 -10.06 -0.14 4.57
CA LEU A 13 -10.71 0.44 3.39
C LEU A 13 -10.16 1.82 3.05
N LEU A 14 -9.91 2.66 4.06
CA LEU A 14 -9.28 3.97 3.87
C LEU A 14 -7.86 3.83 3.30
N ALA A 15 -7.03 2.96 3.90
CA ALA A 15 -5.68 2.72 3.42
C ALA A 15 -5.65 2.20 1.97
N LEU A 16 -6.50 1.23 1.64
CA LEU A 16 -6.63 0.68 0.29
C LEU A 16 -7.12 1.73 -0.71
N SER A 17 -8.05 2.59 -0.31
CA SER A 17 -8.56 3.68 -1.15
C SER A 17 -7.48 4.71 -1.45
N ILE A 18 -6.67 5.09 -0.46
CA ILE A 18 -5.52 5.98 -0.63
C ILE A 18 -4.51 5.35 -1.61
N MET A 19 -4.18 4.08 -1.40
CA MET A 19 -3.23 3.36 -2.26
C MET A 19 -3.72 3.25 -3.70
N GLY A 20 -4.99 2.87 -3.89
CA GLY A 20 -5.63 2.79 -5.20
C GLY A 20 -5.70 4.14 -5.90
N GLY A 21 -6.01 5.22 -5.16
CA GLY A 21 -5.99 6.59 -5.66
C GLY A 21 -4.61 7.01 -6.16
N ALA A 22 -3.56 6.75 -5.37
CA ALA A 22 -2.18 7.03 -5.74
C ALA A 22 -1.74 6.25 -6.99
N SER A 23 -2.06 4.95 -7.04
CA SER A 23 -1.78 4.11 -8.21
C SER A 23 -2.50 4.60 -9.46
N ARG A 24 -3.79 4.97 -9.34
CA ARG A 24 -4.58 5.52 -10.46
C ARG A 24 -4.00 6.83 -10.97
N MET A 25 -3.60 7.74 -10.08
CA MET A 25 -2.96 9.00 -10.43
C MET A 25 -1.63 8.76 -11.17
N ALA A 26 -0.79 7.86 -10.67
CA ALA A 26 0.49 7.53 -11.29
C ALA A 26 0.32 6.81 -12.65
N TRP A 27 -0.75 6.02 -12.80
CA TRP A 27 -1.02 5.23 -14.00
C TRP A 27 -1.10 6.07 -15.27
N GLY A 28 -1.71 7.26 -15.17
CA GLY A 28 -1.82 8.19 -16.30
C GLY A 28 -0.50 8.83 -16.71
N LYS A 29 0.43 9.00 -15.75
CA LYS A 29 1.73 9.66 -15.95
C LYS A 29 2.79 8.73 -16.50
N VAL A 30 2.75 7.46 -16.09
CA VAL A 30 3.71 6.43 -16.51
C VAL A 30 3.17 5.73 -17.76
N LYS A 31 3.77 5.98 -18.92
CA LYS A 31 3.48 5.28 -20.18
C LYS A 31 4.76 4.70 -20.76
N ASP A 32 4.73 3.41 -21.09
CA ASP A 32 5.79 2.70 -21.82
C ASP A 32 7.19 2.78 -21.19
N VAL A 33 7.25 2.99 -19.87
CA VAL A 33 8.50 3.02 -19.09
C VAL A 33 8.44 2.07 -17.90
N LEU A 34 9.60 1.53 -17.54
CA LEU A 34 9.75 0.70 -16.35
C LEU A 34 9.82 1.60 -15.10
N VAL A 35 9.00 1.28 -14.11
CA VAL A 35 8.87 2.06 -12.88
C VAL A 35 9.85 1.52 -11.84
N PRO A 36 10.69 2.37 -11.23
CA PRO A 36 11.55 1.96 -10.13
C PRO A 36 10.71 1.56 -8.91
N VAL A 37 11.01 0.39 -8.35
CA VAL A 37 10.27 -0.22 -7.22
C VAL A 37 11.14 -0.50 -6.02
N LEU A 38 12.46 -0.62 -6.21
CA LEU A 38 13.41 -0.88 -5.15
C LEU A 38 14.66 -0.01 -5.31
N TRP A 39 15.18 0.48 -4.20
CA TRP A 39 16.36 1.32 -4.14
C TRP A 39 17.35 0.83 -3.09
N SER A 40 18.63 1.05 -3.36
CA SER A 40 19.68 0.85 -2.37
C SER A 40 19.63 1.96 -1.30
N PRO A 41 20.29 1.78 -0.15
CA PRO A 41 20.48 2.86 0.82
C PRO A 41 21.18 4.09 0.22
N SER A 42 22.02 3.90 -0.80
CA SER A 42 22.67 4.99 -1.55
C SER A 42 21.76 5.71 -2.55
N GLY A 43 20.49 5.31 -2.66
CA GLY A 43 19.50 5.95 -3.50
C GLY A 43 19.41 5.44 -4.94
N ARG A 44 20.32 4.53 -5.36
CA ARG A 44 20.31 3.95 -6.71
C ARG A 44 19.16 2.95 -6.86
N THR A 45 18.51 2.94 -8.02
CA THR A 45 17.49 1.93 -8.33
C THR A 45 18.13 0.55 -8.45
N VAL A 46 17.65 -0.37 -7.64
CA VAL A 46 18.05 -1.79 -7.68
C VAL A 46 17.17 -2.55 -8.66
N TRP A 47 15.87 -2.22 -8.69
CA TRP A 47 14.91 -2.93 -9.53
C TRP A 47 13.85 -2.00 -10.10
N ARG A 48 13.51 -2.24 -11.37
CA ARG A 48 12.38 -1.61 -12.08
C ARG A 48 11.41 -2.69 -12.55
N ALA A 49 10.13 -2.39 -12.53
CA ALA A 49 9.08 -3.30 -12.96
C ALA A 49 8.11 -2.63 -13.94
N PRO A 50 7.36 -3.42 -14.74
CA PRO A 50 6.28 -2.89 -15.56
C PRO A 50 5.26 -2.13 -14.69
N ARG A 51 4.64 -1.09 -15.27
CA ARG A 51 3.66 -0.21 -14.59
C ARG A 51 2.62 -0.98 -13.77
N ALA A 52 2.04 -2.03 -14.35
CA ALA A 52 1.03 -2.84 -13.68
C ALA A 52 1.56 -3.48 -12.38
N VAL A 53 2.73 -4.09 -12.45
CA VAL A 53 3.37 -4.74 -11.31
C VAL A 53 3.80 -3.70 -10.26
N ALA A 54 4.43 -2.60 -10.70
CA ALA A 54 4.93 -1.59 -9.79
C ALA A 54 3.84 -0.86 -8.99
N LEU A 55 2.69 -0.61 -9.63
CA LEU A 55 1.60 0.16 -9.01
C LEU A 55 0.55 -0.72 -8.32
N ALA A 56 0.42 -1.99 -8.69
CA ALA A 56 -0.61 -2.88 -8.12
C ALA A 56 -0.07 -3.87 -7.09
N SER A 57 1.21 -4.27 -7.15
CA SER A 57 1.74 -5.33 -6.26
C SER A 57 1.53 -5.04 -4.78
N LEU A 58 1.95 -3.87 -4.30
CA LEU A 58 1.84 -3.51 -2.88
C LEU A 58 0.37 -3.34 -2.43
N PRO A 59 -0.51 -2.62 -3.17
CA PRO A 59 -1.93 -2.57 -2.83
C PRO A 59 -2.61 -3.95 -2.85
N THR A 60 -2.28 -4.81 -3.82
CA THR A 60 -2.83 -6.17 -3.90
C THR A 60 -2.36 -7.02 -2.71
N PHE A 61 -1.10 -6.96 -2.34
CA PHE A 61 -0.60 -7.66 -1.15
C PHE A 61 -1.27 -7.16 0.13
N ALA A 62 -1.39 -5.83 0.27
CA ALA A 62 -2.09 -5.21 1.39
C ALA A 62 -3.56 -5.66 1.46
N PHE A 63 -4.24 -5.75 0.31
CA PHE A 63 -5.61 -6.27 0.24
C PHE A 63 -5.72 -7.71 0.72
N LEU A 64 -4.86 -8.61 0.24
CA LEU A 64 -4.84 -10.02 0.67
C LEU A 64 -4.58 -10.15 2.17
N LEU A 65 -3.63 -9.38 2.70
CA LEU A 65 -3.35 -9.34 4.12
C LEU A 65 -4.56 -8.83 4.93
N SER A 66 -5.25 -7.80 4.42
CA SER A 66 -6.47 -7.26 5.04
C SER A 66 -7.59 -8.29 5.12
N LEU A 67 -7.76 -9.10 4.08
CA LEU A 67 -8.75 -10.18 4.04
C LEU A 67 -8.41 -11.28 5.05
N TRP A 68 -7.13 -11.66 5.14
CA TRP A 68 -6.69 -12.63 6.14
C TRP A 68 -6.94 -12.13 7.57
N LEU A 69 -6.56 -10.90 7.87
CA LEU A 69 -6.82 -10.28 9.17
C LEU A 69 -8.31 -10.10 9.45
N LEU A 70 -9.15 -9.94 8.41
CA LEU A 70 -10.60 -9.89 8.54
C LEU A 70 -11.14 -11.24 8.97
N VAL A 71 -10.69 -12.33 8.36
CA VAL A 71 -11.09 -13.68 8.78
C VAL A 71 -10.69 -13.92 10.24
N GLU A 72 -9.47 -13.53 10.63
CA GLU A 72 -9.00 -13.69 12.01
C GLU A 72 -9.83 -12.87 13.02
N SER A 73 -10.23 -11.64 12.67
CA SER A 73 -11.00 -10.76 13.56
C SER A 73 -12.45 -11.21 13.80
N ARG A 74 -12.95 -12.16 13.01
CA ARG A 74 -14.29 -12.74 13.13
C ARG A 74 -14.31 -13.98 14.03
N ARG A 75 -13.16 -14.51 14.44
CA ARG A 75 -13.08 -15.61 15.39
C ARG A 75 -13.55 -15.16 16.78
N PRO A 76 -14.03 -16.09 17.63
CA PRO A 76 -14.29 -15.78 19.03
C PRO A 76 -12.96 -15.43 19.71
N LEU A 77 -12.81 -14.16 20.07
CA LEU A 77 -11.62 -13.61 20.69
C LEU A 77 -11.98 -13.02 22.04
N GLU A 78 -11.12 -13.21 23.03
CA GLU A 78 -11.18 -12.44 24.27
C GLU A 78 -10.94 -10.95 23.97
N LEU A 79 -11.51 -10.06 24.80
CA LEU A 79 -11.46 -8.62 24.58
C LEU A 79 -10.02 -8.10 24.42
N ASN A 80 -9.10 -8.56 25.27
CA ASN A 80 -7.69 -8.16 25.23
C ASN A 80 -7.05 -8.51 23.88
N VAL A 81 -7.28 -9.73 23.39
CA VAL A 81 -6.76 -10.19 22.10
C VAL A 81 -7.42 -9.42 20.95
N GLY A 82 -8.72 -9.11 21.05
CA GLY A 82 -9.43 -8.28 20.10
C GLY A 82 -8.86 -6.86 19.96
N ILE A 83 -8.47 -6.25 21.09
CA ILE A 83 -7.81 -4.92 21.11
C ILE A 83 -6.43 -5.00 20.45
N ILE A 84 -5.61 -6.00 20.81
CA ILE A 84 -4.29 -6.20 20.20
C ILE A 84 -4.41 -6.35 18.68
N LEU A 85 -5.35 -7.18 18.21
CA LEU A 85 -5.58 -7.39 16.79
C LEU A 85 -6.02 -6.10 16.09
N LEU A 86 -6.87 -5.28 16.72
CA LEU A 86 -7.23 -3.96 16.19
C LEU A 86 -6.00 -3.05 16.06
N CYS A 87 -5.16 -2.96 17.09
CA CYS A 87 -3.94 -2.14 17.04
C CYS A 87 -3.00 -2.59 15.92
N VAL A 88 -2.78 -3.91 15.77
CA VAL A 88 -1.98 -4.48 14.69
C VAL A 88 -2.56 -4.10 13.33
N ARG A 89 -3.88 -4.27 13.13
CA ARG A 89 -4.56 -3.88 11.89
C ARG A 89 -4.41 -2.39 11.58
N ALA A 90 -4.59 -1.54 12.58
CA ALA A 90 -4.49 -0.08 12.43
C ALA A 90 -3.08 0.35 12.02
N ILE A 91 -2.05 -0.18 12.70
CA ILE A 91 -0.64 0.14 12.41
C ILE A 91 -0.26 -0.38 11.03
N LEU A 92 -0.61 -1.61 10.69
CA LEU A 92 -0.30 -2.18 9.36
C LEU A 92 -0.96 -1.38 8.25
N ALA A 93 -2.25 -1.04 8.37
CA ALA A 93 -2.96 -0.24 7.38
C ALA A 93 -2.26 1.11 7.13
N ALA A 94 -1.84 1.79 8.20
CA ALA A 94 -1.09 3.05 8.11
C ALA A 94 0.28 2.85 7.44
N ILE A 95 1.04 1.82 7.83
CA ILE A 95 2.35 1.52 7.23
C ILE A 95 2.20 1.26 5.73
N PHE A 96 1.26 0.41 5.29
CA PHE A 96 1.07 0.12 3.87
C PHE A 96 0.73 1.37 3.07
N ALA A 97 -0.18 2.21 3.58
CA ALA A 97 -0.54 3.45 2.91
C ALA A 97 0.66 4.39 2.76
N VAL A 98 1.44 4.60 3.83
CA VAL A 98 2.61 5.48 3.81
C VAL A 98 3.71 4.93 2.90
N VAL A 99 4.02 3.63 3.01
CA VAL A 99 5.03 2.97 2.18
C VAL A 99 4.66 3.09 0.71
N HIS A 100 3.42 2.78 0.33
CA HIS A 100 2.99 2.88 -1.07
C HIS A 100 3.02 4.32 -1.60
N LEU A 101 2.54 5.29 -0.81
CA LEU A 101 2.60 6.70 -1.20
C LEU A 101 4.05 7.16 -1.38
N SER A 102 4.94 6.78 -0.47
CA SER A 102 6.36 7.12 -0.54
C SER A 102 7.04 6.48 -1.76
N GLN A 103 6.72 5.22 -2.06
CA GLN A 103 7.21 4.49 -3.22
C GLN A 103 6.76 5.17 -4.51
N VAL A 104 5.46 5.44 -4.67
CA VAL A 104 4.90 6.08 -5.86
C VAL A 104 5.50 7.47 -6.05
N ARG A 105 5.54 8.29 -4.99
CA ARG A 105 6.13 9.63 -5.04
C ARG A 105 7.59 9.58 -5.47
N ARG A 106 8.39 8.72 -4.86
CA ARG A 106 9.81 8.56 -5.19
C ARG A 106 10.00 8.10 -6.63
N ALA A 107 9.19 7.14 -7.08
CA ALA A 107 9.26 6.62 -8.44
C ALA A 107 8.94 7.70 -9.48
N LEU A 108 7.86 8.46 -9.27
CA LEU A 108 7.48 9.55 -10.18
C LEU A 108 8.53 10.66 -10.21
N ASN A 109 9.05 11.07 -9.05
CA ASN A 109 10.10 12.10 -8.99
C ASN A 109 11.36 11.67 -9.72
N GLN A 110 11.76 10.40 -9.58
CA GLN A 110 12.92 9.88 -10.28
C GLN A 110 12.68 9.81 -11.80
N LEU A 111 11.53 9.29 -12.24
CA LEU A 111 11.19 9.24 -13.67
C LEU A 111 11.14 10.65 -14.29
N ALA A 112 10.67 11.65 -13.53
CA ALA A 112 10.65 13.04 -13.97
C ALA A 112 12.07 13.64 -14.08
N ALA A 113 12.94 13.35 -13.10
CA ALA A 113 14.35 13.76 -13.16
C ALA A 113 15.12 13.10 -14.32
N GLU A 114 14.71 11.89 -14.72
CA GLU A 114 15.23 11.17 -15.89
C GLU A 114 14.62 11.67 -17.22
N GLY A 115 13.68 12.63 -17.19
CA GLY A 115 12.99 13.14 -18.37
C GLY A 115 12.00 12.15 -19.00
N GLN A 116 11.71 11.04 -18.33
CA GLN A 116 10.83 9.97 -18.85
C GLN A 116 9.35 10.31 -18.71
N ILE A 117 8.99 11.17 -17.76
CA ILE A 117 7.62 11.65 -17.57
C ILE A 117 7.59 13.15 -17.29
N LYS A 118 6.42 13.77 -17.49
CA LYS A 118 6.13 15.13 -17.02
C LYS A 118 5.23 15.05 -15.79
N LEU A 119 5.57 15.80 -14.74
CA LEU A 119 4.82 15.83 -13.48
C LEU A 119 3.66 16.82 -13.53
#